data_AF-A0A8T2QUQ3-F1
#
_entry.id   AF-A0A8T2QUQ3-F1
#
_cell.length_a   1.000
_cell.length_b   1.000
_cell.length_c   1.000
_cell.angle_alpha   90.00
_cell.angle_beta   90.00
_cell.angle_gamma   90.00
#
_symmetry.space_group_name_H-M   'P 1'
#
loop_
_entity.id
_entity.type
_entity.pdbx_description
1 polymer ?
#
loop_
_entity_poly.entity_id
_entity_poly.type
_entity_poly.pdbx_seq_one_letter_code
_entity_poly.pdbx_strand_id
1 'polypeptide(L)'
;MPNKKEFGYSFPCDGPGRGGTCDISAWDAFYLAVFWMLNTIGWVTFYWHWKHITLWQGNAAQFNESSTYLMGWLRDYLWLNSSQLINGYNPFGMNILCGHGCFYLGILCGLPGLCF
;
A
#
# COMPACT_ATOMS: atom_id res chain seq x y z
N MET A 1 5.86 30.09 -6.40
CA MET A 1 6.54 30.98 -5.44
C MET A 1 8.01 31.15 -5.84
N PRO A 2 8.38 32.28 -6.47
CA PRO A 2 9.75 32.52 -6.97
C PRO A 2 10.82 32.66 -5.87
N ASN A 3 10.43 33.13 -4.69
CA ASN A 3 11.27 33.33 -3.50
C ASN A 3 11.32 32.10 -2.57
N LYS A 4 10.93 30.90 -3.05
CA LYS A 4 10.89 29.67 -2.24
C LYS A 4 12.22 29.35 -1.53
N LYS A 5 13.35 29.66 -2.16
CA LYS A 5 14.70 29.40 -1.62
C LYS A 5 14.98 30.08 -0.27
N GLU A 6 14.28 31.19 0.04
CA GLU A 6 14.51 31.98 1.25
C GLU A 6 13.84 31.35 2.48
N PHE A 7 12.86 30.46 2.29
CA PHE A 7 12.07 29.82 3.34
C PHE A 7 12.64 28.47 3.79
N GLY A 8 13.72 28.01 3.13
CA GLY A 8 14.35 26.72 3.42
C GLY A 8 13.59 25.52 2.83
N TYR A 9 13.92 24.32 3.33
CA TYR A 9 13.43 23.05 2.79
C TYR A 9 12.01 22.67 3.25
N SER A 10 11.70 22.92 4.53
CA SER A 10 10.42 22.58 5.16
C SER A 10 9.78 23.85 5.72
N PHE A 11 8.60 24.20 5.21
CA PHE A 11 7.79 25.33 5.66
C PHE A 11 6.31 25.04 5.35
N PRO A 12 5.36 25.54 6.15
CA PRO A 12 3.95 25.10 6.06
C PRO A 12 3.23 25.64 4.81
N CYS A 13 3.37 26.92 4.51
CA CYS A 13 2.79 27.59 3.34
C CYS A 13 3.33 29.03 3.22
N ASP A 14 3.06 29.68 2.08
CA ASP A 14 3.23 31.14 1.84
C ASP A 14 1.87 31.86 1.97
N GLY A 15 1.07 31.44 2.96
CA GLY A 15 -0.25 32.01 3.27
C GLY A 15 -1.41 31.64 2.33
N PRO A 16 -2.64 32.10 2.63
CA PRO A 16 -3.83 31.82 1.81
C PRO A 16 -3.96 32.71 0.56
N GLY A 17 -3.05 33.66 0.38
CA GLY A 17 -3.06 34.57 -0.77
C GLY A 17 -2.85 33.83 -2.10
N ARG A 18 -3.16 34.50 -3.22
CA ARG A 18 -2.90 34.00 -4.58
C ARG A 18 -3.57 32.65 -4.93
N GLY A 19 -4.69 32.33 -4.28
CA GLY A 19 -5.42 31.08 -4.50
C GLY A 19 -5.01 29.92 -3.57
N GLY A 20 -4.15 30.19 -2.59
CA GLY A 20 -3.65 29.20 -1.63
C GLY A 20 -2.33 28.57 -2.06
N THR A 21 -1.41 28.37 -1.11
CA THR A 21 -0.10 27.76 -1.36
C THR A 21 0.13 26.56 -0.43
N CYS A 22 -0.89 25.73 -0.25
CA CYS A 22 -0.77 24.47 0.49
C CYS A 22 0.23 23.55 -0.21
N ASP A 23 0.96 22.75 0.55
CA ASP A 23 1.92 21.73 0.07
C ASP A 23 2.94 22.25 -0.95
N ILE A 24 3.41 23.48 -0.74
CA ILE A 24 4.34 24.13 -1.68
C ILE A 24 5.81 23.91 -1.32
N SER A 25 6.16 23.44 -0.13
CA SER A 25 7.56 23.28 0.25
C SER A 25 8.24 22.11 -0.48
N ALA A 26 9.57 22.06 -0.43
CA ALA A 26 10.32 20.93 -0.99
C ALA A 26 10.10 19.65 -0.16
N TRP A 27 9.87 19.81 1.15
CA TRP A 27 9.48 18.73 2.03
C TRP A 27 8.13 18.12 1.61
N ASP A 28 7.13 18.94 1.28
CA ASP A 28 5.78 18.45 0.94
C ASP A 28 5.82 17.57 -0.34
N ALA A 29 6.67 17.95 -1.29
CA ALA A 29 6.95 17.14 -2.47
C ALA A 29 7.62 15.80 -2.12
N PHE A 30 8.54 15.78 -1.14
CA PHE A 30 9.14 14.53 -0.66
C PHE A 30 8.09 13.62 0.02
N TYR A 31 7.24 14.18 0.87
CA TYR A 31 6.15 13.45 1.51
C TYR A 31 5.19 12.82 0.50
N LEU A 32 4.72 13.60 -0.47
CA LEU A 32 3.89 13.09 -1.56
C LEU A 32 4.62 12.01 -2.37
N ALA A 33 5.92 12.17 -2.62
CA ALA A 33 6.73 11.19 -3.33
C ALA A 33 6.84 9.85 -2.57
N VAL A 34 6.84 9.85 -1.24
CA VAL A 34 6.86 8.61 -0.44
C VAL A 34 5.57 7.78 -0.65
N PHE A 35 4.40 8.41 -0.76
CA PHE A 35 3.16 7.67 -1.07
C PHE A 35 3.23 7.00 -2.45
N TRP A 36 3.72 7.73 -3.45
CA TRP A 36 3.91 7.19 -4.79
C TRP A 36 4.95 6.07 -4.81
N MET A 37 6.03 6.23 -4.06
CA MET A 37 7.05 5.20 -3.92
C MET A 37 6.46 3.93 -3.28
N LEU A 38 5.72 4.03 -2.18
CA LEU A 38 5.10 2.87 -1.54
C LEU A 38 4.05 2.20 -2.46
N ASN A 39 3.27 2.99 -3.20
CA ASN A 39 2.30 2.46 -4.16
C ASN A 39 2.97 1.71 -5.32
N THR A 40 4.01 2.30 -5.91
CA THR A 40 4.75 1.69 -7.02
C THR A 40 5.50 0.42 -6.59
N ILE A 41 6.15 0.44 -5.43
CA ILE A 41 6.77 -0.77 -4.84
C ILE A 41 5.70 -1.83 -4.53
N GLY A 42 4.54 -1.42 -4.01
CA GLY A 42 3.40 -2.31 -3.77
C GLY A 42 2.94 -3.02 -5.04
N TRP A 43 2.79 -2.30 -6.15
CA TRP A 43 2.39 -2.89 -7.42
C TRP A 43 3.42 -3.89 -7.97
N VAL A 44 4.71 -3.54 -7.92
CA VAL A 44 5.79 -4.43 -8.39
C VAL A 44 5.86 -5.70 -7.55
N THR A 45 5.78 -5.57 -6.23
CA THR A 45 5.83 -6.72 -5.31
C THR A 45 4.60 -7.61 -5.42
N PHE A 46 3.39 -7.03 -5.57
CA PHE A 46 2.17 -7.81 -5.82
C PHE A 46 2.24 -8.58 -7.15
N TYR A 47 2.73 -7.94 -8.21
CA TYR A 47 2.94 -8.62 -9.49
C TYR A 47 3.90 -9.79 -9.36
N TRP A 48 5.06 -9.56 -8.74
CA TRP A 48 6.06 -10.60 -8.54
C TRP A 48 5.49 -11.77 -7.74
N HIS A 49 4.85 -11.47 -6.60
CA HIS A 49 4.32 -12.49 -5.70
C HIS A 49 3.23 -13.34 -6.36
N TRP A 50 2.26 -12.72 -7.04
CA TRP A 50 1.19 -13.48 -7.69
C TRP A 50 1.71 -14.37 -8.82
N LYS A 51 2.62 -13.84 -9.65
CA LYS A 51 3.25 -14.60 -10.72
C LYS A 51 4.00 -15.81 -10.19
N HIS A 52 4.77 -15.67 -9.11
CA HIS A 52 5.52 -16.80 -8.53
C HIS A 52 4.63 -17.82 -7.82
N ILE A 53 3.57 -17.40 -7.13
CA ILE A 53 2.61 -18.33 -6.51
C ILE A 53 1.97 -19.24 -7.56
N THR A 54 1.48 -18.67 -8.65
CA THR A 54 0.80 -19.45 -9.70
C THR A 54 1.74 -20.44 -10.40
N LEU A 55 3.03 -20.10 -10.52
CA LEU A 55 4.07 -21.03 -10.98
C LEU A 55 4.33 -22.16 -9.98
N TRP A 56 4.45 -21.85 -8.68
CA TRP A 56 4.68 -22.86 -7.65
C TRP A 56 3.49 -23.81 -7.45
N GLN A 57 2.27 -23.33 -7.71
CA GLN A 57 1.06 -24.15 -7.71
C GLN A 57 0.88 -24.98 -9.00
N GLY A 58 1.72 -24.76 -10.01
CA GLY A 58 1.62 -25.44 -11.31
C GLY A 58 0.47 -24.96 -12.19
N ASN A 59 -0.20 -23.85 -11.84
CA ASN A 59 -1.33 -23.29 -12.58
C ASN A 59 -1.02 -21.89 -13.13
N ALA A 60 -0.10 -21.82 -14.10
CA ALA A 60 0.27 -20.56 -14.75
C ALA A 60 -0.88 -19.90 -15.56
N ALA A 61 -1.89 -20.70 -15.97
CA ALA A 61 -3.05 -20.19 -16.71
C ALA A 61 -3.87 -19.20 -15.88
N GLN A 62 -3.99 -19.45 -14.56
CA GLN A 62 -4.72 -18.56 -13.66
C GLN A 62 -4.19 -17.13 -13.71
N PHE A 63 -2.87 -16.92 -13.67
CA PHE A 63 -2.28 -15.59 -13.77
C PHE A 63 -2.51 -14.96 -15.15
N ASN A 64 -2.29 -15.72 -16.22
CA ASN A 64 -2.39 -15.21 -17.59
C ASN A 64 -3.80 -14.74 -17.96
N GLU A 65 -4.84 -15.42 -17.46
CA GLU A 65 -6.22 -15.06 -17.77
C GLU A 65 -6.77 -13.99 -16.83
N SER A 66 -6.52 -14.11 -15.51
CA SER A 66 -7.16 -13.24 -14.51
C SER A 66 -6.40 -11.94 -14.21
N SER A 67 -5.11 -11.82 -14.57
CA SER A 67 -4.33 -10.60 -14.29
C SER A 67 -4.66 -9.42 -15.19
N THR A 68 -5.40 -9.64 -16.28
CA THR A 68 -5.77 -8.61 -17.27
C THR A 68 -6.82 -7.62 -16.76
N TYR A 69 -7.54 -7.96 -15.68
CA TYR A 69 -8.58 -7.11 -15.10
C TYR A 69 -8.44 -7.02 -13.57
N LEU A 70 -8.75 -5.86 -12.99
CA LEU A 70 -8.54 -5.58 -11.56
C LEU A 70 -9.31 -6.52 -10.62
N MET A 71 -10.48 -7.02 -11.03
CA MET A 71 -11.24 -7.98 -10.22
C MET A 71 -10.50 -9.30 -9.99
N GLY A 72 -9.62 -9.73 -10.91
CA GLY A 72 -8.80 -10.93 -10.72
C GLY A 72 -7.78 -10.74 -9.60
N TRP A 73 -7.15 -9.56 -9.53
CA TRP A 73 -6.25 -9.19 -8.43
C TRP A 73 -6.94 -9.17 -7.07
N LEU A 74 -8.18 -8.70 -7.01
CA LEU A 74 -8.94 -8.66 -5.74
C LEU A 74 -9.39 -10.06 -5.30
N ARG A 75 -9.98 -10.84 -6.21
CA ARG A 75 -10.59 -12.13 -5.89
C ARG A 75 -9.57 -13.26 -5.82
N ASP A 76 -8.76 -13.41 -6.85
CA ASP A 76 -7.91 -14.60 -7.03
C ASP A 76 -6.54 -14.44 -6.38
N TYR A 77 -6.11 -13.20 -6.16
CA TYR A 77 -4.86 -12.92 -5.46
C TYR A 77 -5.09 -12.51 -4.00
N LEU A 78 -5.71 -11.36 -3.72
CA LEU A 78 -5.83 -10.85 -2.34
C LEU A 78 -6.76 -11.72 -1.49
N TRP A 79 -7.98 -11.97 -1.97
CA TRP A 79 -8.97 -12.73 -1.19
C TRP A 79 -8.57 -14.19 -1.02
N LEU A 80 -8.30 -14.91 -2.13
CA LEU A 80 -8.00 -16.34 -2.09
C LEU A 80 -6.78 -16.67 -1.21
N ASN A 81 -5.68 -15.92 -1.33
CA ASN A 81 -4.45 -16.19 -0.57
C ASN A 81 -4.49 -15.70 0.88
N SER A 82 -5.43 -14.81 1.24
CA SER A 82 -5.61 -14.35 2.63
C SER A 82 -6.31 -15.37 3.55
N SER A 83 -6.94 -16.40 2.98
CA SER A 83 -7.75 -17.37 3.71
C SER A 83 -7.00 -18.09 4.84
N GLN A 84 -5.76 -18.53 4.61
CA GLN A 84 -4.95 -19.21 5.62
C GLN A 84 -4.41 -18.24 6.68
N LEU A 85 -4.12 -17.00 6.28
CA LEU A 85 -3.64 -15.94 7.17
C LEU A 85 -4.70 -15.54 8.20
N ILE A 86 -5.93 -15.30 7.73
CA ILE A 86 -7.06 -14.89 8.58
C ILE A 86 -7.49 -16.00 9.52
N ASN A 87 -7.39 -17.26 9.10
CA ASN A 87 -7.71 -18.43 9.94
C ASN A 87 -6.53 -18.89 10.83
N GLY A 88 -5.46 -18.08 10.95
CA GLY A 88 -4.34 -18.36 11.84
C GLY A 88 -4.75 -18.45 13.32
N TYR A 89 -5.77 -17.68 13.71
CA TYR A 89 -6.48 -17.82 14.98
C TYR A 89 -8.00 -17.74 14.70
N ASN A 90 -8.77 -18.67 15.25
CA ASN A 90 -10.22 -18.69 15.09
C ASN A 90 -10.88 -19.11 16.43
N PRO A 91 -12.22 -19.05 16.55
CA PRO A 91 -12.91 -19.43 17.79
C PRO A 91 -12.68 -20.90 18.21
N PHE A 92 -12.18 -21.75 17.32
CA PHE A 92 -11.96 -23.17 17.54
C PHE A 92 -10.52 -23.51 17.94
N GLY A 93 -9.58 -22.58 17.82
CA GLY A 93 -8.18 -22.79 18.16
C GLY A 93 -7.22 -21.86 17.42
N MET A 94 -5.92 -22.15 17.57
CA MET A 94 -4.84 -21.33 17.03
C MET A 94 -3.79 -22.21 16.35
N ASN A 95 -3.30 -21.77 15.18
CA ASN A 95 -2.22 -22.43 14.45
C ASN A 95 -0.93 -21.61 14.54
N ILE A 96 0.19 -22.17 14.08
CA ILE A 96 1.50 -21.50 14.07
C ILE A 96 1.50 -20.17 13.27
N LEU A 97 0.55 -20.02 12.34
CA LEU A 97 0.34 -18.81 11.55
C LEU A 97 -0.21 -17.63 12.36
N CYS A 98 -0.65 -17.83 13.61
CA CYS A 98 -1.15 -16.74 14.44
C CYS A 98 -0.13 -15.60 14.65
N GLY A 99 1.17 -15.90 14.65
CA GLY A 99 2.22 -14.87 14.71
C GLY A 99 2.17 -13.88 13.53
N HIS A 100 1.59 -14.26 12.40
CA HIS A 100 1.37 -13.37 11.25
C HIS A 100 0.09 -12.51 11.38
N GLY A 101 -0.64 -12.62 12.50
CA GLY A 101 -1.75 -11.73 12.88
C GLY A 101 -1.35 -10.26 13.04
N CYS A 102 -0.05 -9.93 13.02
CA CYS A 102 0.44 -8.55 12.87
C CYS A 102 -0.14 -7.82 11.63
N PHE A 103 -0.72 -8.54 10.67
CA PHE A 103 -1.55 -7.95 9.62
C PHE A 103 -2.63 -7.00 10.17
N TYR A 104 -3.34 -7.39 11.23
CA TYR A 104 -4.38 -6.56 11.84
C TYR A 104 -3.79 -5.30 12.50
N LEU A 105 -2.59 -5.40 13.06
CA LEU A 105 -1.85 -4.25 13.59
C LEU A 105 -1.43 -3.28 12.47
N GLY A 106 -1.05 -3.80 11.30
CA GLY A 106 -0.75 -2.99 10.12
C GLY A 106 -1.97 -2.18 9.64
N ILE A 107 -3.15 -2.80 9.59
CA ILE A 107 -4.41 -2.10 9.26
C ILE A 107 -4.73 -1.04 10.31
N LEU A 108 -4.59 -1.39 11.60
CA LEU A 108 -4.84 -0.47 12.71
C LEU A 108 -3.91 0.75 12.70
N CYS A 109 -2.67 0.62 12.25
CA CYS A 109 -1.73 1.73 12.16
C CYS A 109 -1.96 2.59 10.91
N GLY A 110 -2.34 1.96 9.78
CA GLY A 110 -2.57 2.66 8.52
C GLY A 110 -3.82 3.54 8.51
N LEU A 111 -4.91 3.13 9.18
CA LEU A 111 -6.17 3.88 9.21
C LEU A 111 -6.09 5.24 9.96
N PRO A 112 -5.51 5.32 11.19
CA PRO A 112 -5.29 6.59 11.89
C PRO A 112 -4.29 7.51 11.18
N GLY A 113 -3.36 6.95 10.40
CA GLY A 113 -2.43 7.74 9.58
C GLY A 113 -3.10 8.58 8.49
N LEU A 114 -4.37 8.30 8.16
CA LEU A 114 -5.18 9.13 7.26
C LEU A 114 -5.87 10.30 7.97
N CYS A 115 -5.87 10.33 9.31
CA CYS A 115 -6.44 11.42 10.10
C CYS A 115 -5.47 12.59 10.33
N PHE A 116 -4.19 12.39 10.05
CA PHE A 116 -3.11 13.38 10.17
C PHE A 116 -2.70 13.88 8.79
#